data_AF-A0A2E2UGH8-F1
#
_entry.id   AF-A0A2E2UGH8-F1
#
_cell.length_a   1.000
_cell.length_b   1.000
_cell.length_c   1.000
_cell.angle_alpha   90.00
_cell.angle_beta   90.00
_cell.angle_gamma   90.00
#
_symmetry.space_group_name_H-M   'P 1'
#
loop_
_entity.id
_entity.type
_entity.pdbx_description
1 polymer ?
#
loop_
_entity_poly.entity_id
_entity_poly.type
_entity_poly.pdbx_seq_one_letter_code
_entity_poly.pdbx_strand_id
1 'polypeptide(L)'
;MTDQCIDSLFSIKTIMIKVLWIDDEIDFFNSHIIFLEKRGFHVHKALSGKEGILFLKKNNVDIVLIDQNMPGLAGTETVKILKDQFDSVPVVMISQNTDENVIDNALGNQVKDYLLKPVNPNQILLSLKKIFSNKDLIKNKTVENYQKTYQEINNQISECTSFEDWQLLYKKLVKWEILLSEIDDNEVVEILLSQKNYANNVFCSFVEKNYQNALADPSFVSSINIFKKHVFPHLNRKESILFILIDNFRFDQWKIIEPVVTDHYKIENEIIYSSILPTTTQYSRNSIFSGLSPLDTMKQFPDYWSNEFESLNKNKF
;
A
#
# COMPACT_ATOMS: atom_id res chain seq x y z
N MET A 1 -21.71 -7.38 -16.29
CA MET A 1 -20.57 -7.48 -17.22
C MET A 1 -19.33 -7.42 -16.36
N THR A 2 -18.41 -8.37 -16.26
CA THR A 2 -18.19 -9.71 -16.82
C THR A 2 -16.87 -10.09 -16.14
N ASP A 3 -16.85 -11.06 -15.22
CA ASP A 3 -15.58 -11.66 -14.79
C ASP A 3 -15.70 -13.17 -15.04
N GLN A 4 -15.25 -13.55 -16.22
CA GLN A 4 -14.87 -14.92 -16.58
C GLN A 4 -13.34 -14.99 -16.54
N CYS A 5 -12.81 -16.20 -16.29
CA CYS A 5 -11.40 -16.64 -16.37
C CYS A 5 -10.59 -16.38 -15.08
N ILE A 6 -9.89 -17.33 -14.44
CA ILE A 6 -9.28 -18.61 -14.86
C ILE A 6 -9.14 -19.53 -13.62
N ASP A 7 -9.54 -20.79 -13.76
CA ASP A 7 -9.07 -21.89 -12.91
C ASP A 7 -7.60 -22.20 -13.26
N SER A 8 -6.67 -22.03 -12.33
CA SER A 8 -5.30 -22.53 -12.47
C SER A 8 -4.88 -23.33 -11.23
N LEU A 9 -4.81 -24.66 -11.41
CA LEU A 9 -4.21 -25.62 -10.50
C LEU A 9 -2.72 -25.26 -10.26
N PHE A 10 -2.38 -24.78 -9.06
CA PHE A 10 -0.99 -24.56 -8.67
C PHE A 10 -0.49 -25.68 -7.74
N SER A 11 0.64 -26.29 -8.12
CA SER A 11 1.40 -27.24 -7.32
C SER A 11 2.07 -26.50 -6.15
N ILE A 12 1.85 -26.96 -4.92
CA ILE A 12 2.47 -26.41 -3.70
C ILE A 12 3.98 -26.73 -3.76
N LYS A 13 4.77 -25.76 -4.24
CA LYS A 13 6.23 -25.81 -4.19
C LYS A 13 6.66 -25.13 -2.90
N THR A 14 7.26 -25.87 -1.98
CA THR A 14 7.91 -25.27 -0.79
C THR A 14 8.94 -24.25 -1.27
N ILE A 15 8.69 -22.97 -1.01
CA ILE A 15 9.58 -21.88 -1.42
C ILE A 15 10.79 -21.93 -0.49
N MET A 16 11.93 -22.41 -1.00
CA MET A 16 13.22 -22.32 -0.31
C MET A 16 13.75 -20.89 -0.41
N ILE A 17 13.99 -20.27 0.74
CA ILE A 17 14.51 -18.90 0.84
C ILE A 17 15.98 -18.90 0.41
N LYS A 18 16.31 -18.10 -0.60
CA LYS A 18 17.66 -17.97 -1.15
C LYS A 18 18.45 -16.91 -0.42
N VAL A 19 19.49 -17.35 0.28
CA VAL A 19 20.43 -16.49 1.03
C VAL A 19 21.71 -16.35 0.22
N LEU A 20 22.19 -15.13 0.00
CA LEU A 20 23.53 -14.89 -0.49
C LEU A 20 24.42 -14.51 0.69
N TRP A 21 25.44 -15.32 0.99
CA TRP A 21 26.40 -15.04 2.06
C TRP A 21 27.74 -14.65 1.46
N ILE A 22 28.11 -13.39 1.67
CA ILE A 22 29.33 -12.76 1.17
C ILE A 22 30.33 -12.62 2.33
N ASP A 23 31.42 -13.38 2.27
CA ASP A 23 32.48 -13.40 3.28
C ASP A 23 33.76 -13.97 2.62
N ASP A 24 34.92 -13.35 2.80
CA ASP A 24 36.18 -13.85 2.24
C ASP A 24 36.67 -15.14 2.92
N GLU A 25 36.15 -15.39 4.13
CA GLU A 25 36.38 -16.57 4.95
C GLU A 25 35.15 -17.50 4.98
N ILE A 26 34.27 -17.43 3.98
CA ILE A 26 32.97 -18.15 3.95
C ILE A 26 33.08 -19.67 4.17
N ASP A 27 34.20 -20.29 3.82
CA ASP A 27 34.42 -21.73 4.01
C ASP A 27 34.55 -22.14 5.48
N PHE A 28 34.90 -21.23 6.38
CA PHE A 28 34.81 -21.48 7.82
C PHE A 28 33.36 -21.63 8.31
N PHE A 29 32.39 -21.09 7.57
CA PHE A 29 30.97 -21.16 7.89
C PHE A 29 30.25 -22.36 7.24
N ASN A 30 30.96 -23.34 6.66
CA ASN A 30 30.36 -24.53 6.05
C ASN A 30 29.37 -25.27 6.98
N SER A 31 29.71 -25.41 8.26
CA SER A 31 28.83 -26.02 9.26
C SER A 31 27.55 -25.21 9.50
N HIS A 32 27.62 -23.88 9.39
CA HIS A 32 26.49 -22.96 9.54
C HIS A 32 25.59 -23.03 8.32
N ILE A 33 26.19 -23.09 7.13
CA ILE A 33 25.48 -23.24 5.86
C ILE A 33 24.68 -24.55 5.85
N ILE A 34 25.31 -25.68 6.17
CA ILE A 34 24.62 -26.98 6.27
C ILE A 34 23.47 -26.92 7.29
N PHE A 35 23.66 -26.21 8.41
CA PHE A 35 22.62 -26.01 9.41
C PHE A 35 21.43 -25.21 8.85
N LEU A 36 21.68 -24.13 8.12
CA LEU A 36 20.65 -23.32 7.48
C LEU A 36 19.92 -24.09 6.36
N GLU A 37 20.64 -24.86 5.56
CA GLU A 37 20.06 -25.69 4.50
C GLU A 37 19.10 -26.74 5.05
N LYS A 38 19.46 -27.40 6.15
CA LYS A 38 18.57 -28.31 6.89
C LYS A 38 17.32 -27.62 7.47
N ARG A 39 17.29 -26.30 7.52
CA ARG A 39 16.19 -25.48 8.04
C ARG A 39 15.40 -24.78 6.92
N GLY A 40 15.59 -25.18 5.66
CA GLY A 40 14.76 -24.73 4.53
C GLY A 40 15.30 -23.49 3.81
N PHE A 41 16.54 -23.09 4.06
CA PHE A 41 17.23 -22.03 3.33
C PHE A 41 18.10 -22.63 2.22
N HIS A 42 18.38 -21.85 1.18
CA HIS A 42 19.35 -22.19 0.14
C HIS A 42 20.46 -21.15 0.17
N VAL A 43 21.66 -21.50 0.63
CA VAL A 43 22.74 -20.52 0.78
C VAL A 43 23.68 -20.57 -0.44
N HIS A 44 23.83 -19.44 -1.11
CA HIS A 44 24.89 -19.23 -2.09
C HIS A 44 26.06 -18.50 -1.42
N LYS A 45 27.28 -18.94 -1.71
CA LYS A 45 28.51 -18.34 -1.17
C LYS A 45 29.10 -17.36 -2.17
N ALA A 46 29.65 -16.26 -1.68
CA ALA A 46 30.51 -15.38 -2.46
C ALA A 46 31.71 -14.96 -1.61
N LEU A 47 32.90 -14.93 -2.22
CA LEU A 47 34.17 -14.65 -1.55
C LEU A 47 34.50 -13.16 -1.50
N SER A 48 33.70 -12.32 -2.17
CA SER A 48 33.91 -10.87 -2.20
C SER A 48 32.62 -10.13 -2.53
N GLY A 49 32.55 -8.85 -2.13
CA GLY A 49 31.43 -7.96 -2.50
C GLY A 49 31.19 -7.89 -4.02
N LYS A 50 32.27 -7.90 -4.82
CA LYS A 50 32.17 -7.89 -6.30
C LYS A 50 31.50 -9.14 -6.84
N GLU A 51 31.88 -10.32 -6.32
CA GLU A 51 31.27 -11.59 -6.71
C GLU A 51 29.79 -11.64 -6.32
N GLY A 52 29.46 -11.20 -5.10
CA GLY A 52 28.07 -11.13 -4.64
C GLY A 52 27.18 -10.22 -5.49
N ILE A 53 27.69 -9.03 -5.87
CA ILE A 53 26.97 -8.12 -6.77
C ILE A 53 26.78 -8.74 -8.16
N LEU A 54 27.80 -9.40 -8.72
CA LEU A 54 27.67 -10.10 -10.00
C LEU A 54 26.67 -11.24 -9.95
N PHE A 55 26.59 -11.94 -8.82
CA PHE A 55 25.61 -12.99 -8.61
C PHE A 55 24.18 -12.44 -8.58
N LEU A 56 23.94 -11.35 -7.84
CA LEU A 56 22.64 -10.66 -7.77
C LEU A 56 22.15 -10.11 -9.11
N LYS A 57 23.06 -9.71 -10.00
CA LYS A 57 22.70 -9.30 -11.37
C LYS A 57 22.13 -10.43 -12.22
N LYS A 58 22.43 -11.69 -11.88
CA LYS A 58 22.07 -12.88 -12.67
C LYS A 58 21.02 -13.76 -11.99
N ASN A 59 20.82 -13.60 -10.67
CA ASN A 59 20.02 -14.50 -9.86
C ASN A 59 19.19 -13.73 -8.84
N ASN A 60 17.98 -14.22 -8.57
CA ASN A 60 17.14 -13.70 -7.48
C ASN A 60 17.61 -14.25 -6.14
N VAL A 61 17.72 -13.35 -5.16
CA VAL A 61 18.13 -13.61 -3.78
C VAL A 61 17.14 -12.93 -2.85
N ASP A 62 16.73 -13.62 -1.78
CA ASP A 62 15.73 -13.13 -0.84
C ASP A 62 16.37 -12.33 0.30
N ILE A 63 17.65 -12.56 0.59
CA ILE A 63 18.42 -11.85 1.63
C ILE A 63 19.92 -11.97 1.41
N VAL A 64 20.66 -10.93 1.77
CA VAL A 64 22.13 -10.92 1.76
C VAL A 64 22.65 -10.91 3.20
N LEU A 65 23.54 -11.86 3.52
CA LEU A 65 24.42 -11.81 4.68
C LEU A 65 25.78 -11.31 4.20
N ILE A 66 26.32 -10.25 4.79
CA ILE A 66 27.59 -9.67 4.35
C ILE A 66 28.54 -9.42 5.51
N ASP A 67 29.79 -9.86 5.35
CA ASP A 67 30.86 -9.49 6.27
C ASP A 67 31.27 -8.02 6.10
N GLN A 68 31.51 -7.34 7.21
CA GLN A 68 31.94 -5.94 7.19
C GLN A 68 33.35 -5.77 6.61
N ASN A 69 34.28 -6.66 6.94
CA ASN A 69 35.72 -6.49 6.78
C ASN A 69 36.29 -7.52 5.79
N MET A 70 36.02 -7.30 4.51
CA MET A 70 36.60 -8.10 3.42
C MET A 70 37.70 -7.35 2.68
N PRO A 71 38.74 -8.04 2.19
CA PRO A 71 39.76 -7.46 1.32
C PRO A 71 39.16 -7.03 -0.03
N GLY A 72 39.65 -5.90 -0.55
CA GLY A 72 39.17 -5.32 -1.81
C GLY A 72 37.99 -4.38 -1.60
N LEU A 73 36.78 -4.81 -2.00
CA LEU A 73 35.57 -4.00 -1.83
C LEU A 73 35.00 -4.27 -0.44
N ALA A 74 35.06 -3.26 0.43
CA ALA A 74 34.61 -3.40 1.81
C ALA A 74 33.11 -3.74 1.90
N GLY A 75 32.70 -4.42 2.97
CA GLY A 75 31.29 -4.78 3.18
C GLY A 75 30.37 -3.56 3.21
N THR A 76 30.80 -2.50 3.89
CA THR A 76 30.05 -1.24 3.99
C THR A 76 29.86 -0.54 2.64
N GLU A 77 30.87 -0.54 1.77
CA GLU A 77 30.77 -0.02 0.41
C GLU A 77 29.87 -0.90 -0.48
N THR A 78 29.97 -2.21 -0.30
CA THR A 78 29.11 -3.18 -0.97
C THR A 78 27.64 -2.94 -0.62
N VAL A 79 27.31 -2.72 0.65
CA VAL A 79 25.93 -2.40 1.08
C VAL A 79 25.38 -1.15 0.37
N LYS A 80 26.18 -0.09 0.23
CA LYS A 80 25.76 1.12 -0.48
C LYS A 80 25.38 0.83 -1.94
N ILE A 81 26.20 0.04 -2.64
CA ILE A 81 25.93 -0.38 -4.03
C ILE A 81 24.68 -1.26 -4.10
N LEU A 82 24.52 -2.17 -3.13
CA LEU A 82 23.36 -3.04 -3.04
C LEU A 82 22.07 -2.25 -2.82
N LYS A 83 22.08 -1.21 -2.00
CA LYS A 83 20.90 -0.36 -1.79
C LYS A 83 20.57 0.48 -3.02
N ASP A 84 21.56 0.96 -3.74
CA ASP A 84 21.36 1.73 -4.98
C ASP A 84 20.79 0.87 -6.13
N GLN A 85 21.27 -0.38 -6.28
CA GLN A 85 20.89 -1.26 -7.40
C GLN A 85 19.81 -2.30 -7.07
N PHE A 86 19.65 -2.65 -5.79
CA PHE A 86 18.82 -3.77 -5.31
C PHE A 86 18.11 -3.42 -3.99
N ASP A 87 17.49 -2.24 -3.90
CA ASP A 87 16.94 -1.70 -2.66
C ASP A 87 15.98 -2.66 -1.91
N SER A 88 15.20 -3.43 -2.67
CA SER A 88 14.22 -4.39 -2.13
C SER A 88 14.82 -5.60 -1.41
N VAL A 89 16.12 -5.89 -1.61
CA VAL A 89 16.78 -7.03 -0.96
C VAL A 89 17.24 -6.62 0.45
N PRO A 90 16.75 -7.28 1.52
CA PRO A 90 17.21 -7.02 2.87
C PRO A 90 18.67 -7.48 3.02
N VAL A 91 19.45 -6.70 3.77
CA VAL A 91 20.85 -6.97 4.05
C VAL A 91 21.02 -7.12 5.56
N VAL A 92 21.76 -8.13 6.00
CA VAL A 92 22.20 -8.33 7.39
C VAL A 92 23.72 -8.26 7.39
N MET A 93 24.26 -7.38 8.22
CA MET A 93 25.71 -7.20 8.32
C MET A 93 26.27 -8.05 9.46
N ILE A 94 27.39 -8.71 9.19
CA ILE A 94 28.15 -9.50 10.15
C ILE A 94 29.45 -8.75 10.43
N SER A 95 29.73 -8.43 11.69
CA SER A 95 30.86 -7.57 12.08
C SER A 95 31.63 -8.11 13.28
N GLN A 96 32.93 -7.80 13.37
CA GLN A 96 33.73 -8.00 14.57
C GLN A 96 33.64 -6.81 15.56
N ASN A 97 33.07 -5.68 15.15
CA ASN A 97 33.02 -4.47 15.95
C ASN A 97 31.76 -4.45 16.83
N THR A 98 31.93 -4.33 18.15
CA THR A 98 30.85 -4.28 19.14
C THR A 98 30.14 -2.93 19.23
N ASP A 99 30.66 -1.90 18.58
CA ASP A 99 30.11 -0.54 18.69
C ASP A 99 29.06 -0.26 17.59
N GLU A 100 27.83 -0.74 17.84
CA GLU A 100 26.68 -0.61 16.93
C GLU A 100 26.42 0.86 16.52
N ASN A 101 26.64 1.82 17.43
CA ASN A 101 26.41 3.25 17.20
C ASN A 101 27.31 3.82 16.07
N VAL A 102 28.51 3.29 15.90
CA VAL A 102 29.44 3.75 14.85
C VAL A 102 29.00 3.24 13.48
N ILE A 103 28.41 2.06 13.44
CA ILE A 103 27.92 1.41 12.22
C ILE A 103 26.59 2.04 11.79
N ASP A 104 25.68 2.27 12.73
CA ASP A 104 24.40 2.94 12.47
C ASP A 104 24.58 4.38 11.97
N ASN A 105 25.57 5.12 12.48
CA ASN A 105 25.88 6.45 11.95
C ASN A 105 26.49 6.42 10.53
N ALA A 106 27.11 5.31 10.11
CA ALA A 106 27.76 5.17 8.81
C ALA A 106 26.86 4.57 7.70
N LEU A 107 25.87 3.76 8.09
CA LEU A 107 24.97 3.02 7.19
C LEU A 107 23.48 3.33 7.40
N GLY A 108 23.07 3.86 8.55
CA GLY A 108 21.67 4.20 8.86
C GLY A 108 20.71 3.03 8.65
N ASN A 109 19.54 3.31 8.06
CA ASN A 109 18.48 2.32 7.77
C ASN A 109 18.80 1.34 6.62
N GLN A 110 20.03 1.31 6.10
CA GLN A 110 20.39 0.50 4.92
C GLN A 110 20.51 -1.00 5.22
N VAL A 111 20.70 -1.38 6.49
CA VAL A 111 20.82 -2.77 6.96
C VAL A 111 19.61 -3.10 7.85
N LYS A 112 19.11 -4.35 7.78
CA LYS A 112 17.94 -4.81 8.54
C LYS A 112 18.27 -5.41 9.90
N ASP A 113 19.49 -5.91 10.09
CA ASP A 113 19.97 -6.49 11.35
C ASP A 113 21.51 -6.54 11.35
N TYR A 114 22.09 -6.58 12.55
CA TYR A 114 23.54 -6.71 12.75
C TYR A 114 23.85 -7.94 13.60
N LEU A 115 24.90 -8.68 13.23
CA LEU A 115 25.37 -9.87 13.96
C LEU A 115 26.85 -9.73 14.29
N LEU A 116 27.23 -10.04 15.53
CA LEU A 116 28.61 -9.96 16.01
C LEU A 116 29.36 -11.28 15.82
N LYS A 117 30.55 -11.24 15.21
CA LYS A 117 31.48 -12.38 15.15
C LYS A 117 32.12 -12.60 16.52
N PRO A 118 32.29 -13.87 16.97
CA PRO A 118 31.91 -15.10 16.28
C PRO A 118 30.38 -15.34 16.32
N VAL A 119 29.77 -15.52 15.15
CA VAL A 119 28.32 -15.69 15.01
C VAL A 119 27.92 -17.15 15.24
N ASN A 120 26.87 -17.37 16.04
CA ASN A 120 26.32 -18.70 16.25
C ASN A 120 25.32 -19.03 15.11
N PRO A 121 25.24 -20.28 14.58
CA PRO A 121 24.24 -20.65 13.58
C PRO A 121 22.80 -20.33 13.99
N ASN A 122 22.48 -20.45 15.29
CA ASN A 122 21.16 -20.10 15.81
C ASN A 122 20.90 -18.58 15.80
N GLN A 123 21.92 -17.74 16.00
CA GLN A 123 21.76 -16.28 15.92
C GLN A 123 21.45 -15.86 14.48
N ILE A 124 22.16 -16.44 13.50
CA ILE A 124 21.86 -16.22 12.08
C ILE A 124 20.44 -16.69 11.77
N LEU A 125 20.06 -17.89 12.20
CA LEU A 125 18.71 -18.40 12.01
C LEU A 125 17.65 -17.50 12.65
N LEU A 126 17.89 -16.96 13.85
CA LEU A 126 16.95 -16.07 14.52
C LEU A 126 16.81 -14.73 13.79
N SER A 127 17.91 -14.17 13.28
CA SER A 127 17.91 -12.96 12.45
C SER A 127 17.15 -13.18 11.13
N LEU A 128 17.47 -14.26 10.42
CA LEU A 128 16.76 -14.66 9.20
C LEU A 128 15.27 -14.89 9.50
N LYS A 129 14.95 -15.65 10.55
CA LYS A 129 13.56 -15.84 10.98
C LYS A 129 12.92 -14.51 11.30
N LYS A 130 13.48 -13.62 12.10
CA LYS A 130 12.90 -12.30 12.41
C LYS A 130 12.54 -11.51 11.14
N ILE A 131 13.39 -11.56 10.12
CA ILE A 131 13.18 -10.85 8.85
C ILE A 131 12.05 -11.50 8.02
N PHE A 132 11.98 -12.83 7.95
CA PHE A 132 10.98 -13.55 7.15
C PHE A 132 9.67 -13.83 7.92
N SER A 133 9.74 -14.13 9.20
CA SER A 133 8.61 -14.38 10.12
C SER A 133 7.81 -13.12 10.42
N ASN A 134 8.39 -11.92 10.31
CA ASN A 134 7.59 -10.71 10.42
C ASN A 134 6.49 -10.68 9.35
N LYS A 135 6.75 -11.19 8.15
CA LYS A 135 5.72 -11.24 7.10
C LYS A 135 4.64 -12.28 7.42
N ASP A 136 5.00 -13.48 7.86
CA ASP A 136 4.00 -14.54 8.12
C ASP A 136 3.22 -14.34 9.43
N LEU A 137 3.86 -13.84 10.50
CA LEU A 137 3.18 -13.49 11.75
C LEU A 137 2.27 -12.28 11.59
N ILE A 138 2.70 -11.26 10.85
CA ILE A 138 1.84 -10.11 10.55
C ILE A 138 0.68 -10.55 9.67
N LYS A 139 0.90 -11.36 8.62
CA LYS A 139 -0.17 -11.94 7.79
C LYS A 139 -1.20 -12.67 8.64
N ASN A 140 -0.78 -13.67 9.43
CA ASN A 140 -1.69 -14.46 10.26
C ASN A 140 -2.44 -13.58 11.28
N LYS A 141 -1.76 -12.64 11.92
CA LYS A 141 -2.38 -11.72 12.89
C LYS A 141 -3.35 -10.74 12.23
N THR A 142 -3.05 -10.27 11.03
CA THR A 142 -3.93 -9.39 10.25
C THR A 142 -5.20 -10.12 9.84
N VAL A 143 -5.08 -11.37 9.36
CA VAL A 143 -6.24 -12.23 9.05
C VAL A 143 -7.07 -12.50 10.32
N GLU A 144 -6.44 -12.91 11.43
CA GLU A 144 -7.13 -13.12 12.70
C GLU A 144 -7.85 -11.85 13.20
N ASN A 145 -7.20 -10.70 13.09
CA ASN A 145 -7.80 -9.43 13.48
C ASN A 145 -8.98 -9.07 12.58
N TYR A 146 -8.85 -9.25 11.27
CA TYR A 146 -9.94 -9.02 10.34
C TYR A 146 -11.15 -9.91 10.67
N GLN A 147 -10.92 -11.22 10.86
CA GLN A 147 -11.96 -12.18 11.28
C GLN A 147 -12.66 -11.76 12.58
N LYS A 148 -11.91 -11.27 13.59
CA LYS A 148 -12.50 -10.74 14.83
C LYS A 148 -13.36 -9.50 14.59
N THR A 149 -12.92 -8.60 13.71
CA THR A 149 -13.67 -7.38 13.38
C THR A 149 -14.79 -7.58 12.35
N TYR A 150 -14.86 -8.74 11.69
CA TYR A 150 -15.85 -9.01 10.64
C TYR A 150 -17.29 -8.81 11.14
N GLN A 151 -17.62 -9.37 12.30
CA GLN A 151 -18.94 -9.20 12.92
C GLN A 151 -19.22 -7.76 13.32
N GLU A 152 -18.21 -7.06 13.85
CA GLU A 152 -18.33 -5.65 14.24
C GLU A 152 -18.64 -4.77 13.01
N ILE A 153 -17.97 -5.02 11.88
CA ILE A 153 -18.23 -4.30 10.63
C ILE A 153 -19.64 -4.60 10.11
N ASN A 154 -20.12 -5.84 10.18
CA ASN A 154 -21.48 -6.18 9.76
C ASN A 154 -22.56 -5.53 10.63
N ASN A 155 -22.32 -5.43 11.93
CA ASN A 155 -23.22 -4.70 12.82
C ASN A 155 -23.21 -3.21 12.46
N GLN A 156 -22.03 -2.61 12.25
CA GLN A 156 -21.90 -1.22 11.81
C GLN A 156 -22.61 -0.95 10.48
N ILE A 157 -22.52 -1.85 9.50
CA ILE A 157 -23.26 -1.75 8.23
C ILE A 157 -24.77 -1.62 8.49
N SER A 158 -25.30 -2.40 9.43
CA SER A 158 -26.74 -2.41 9.76
C SER A 158 -27.17 -1.20 10.58
N GLU A 159 -26.24 -0.59 11.32
CA GLU A 159 -26.47 0.54 12.23
C GLU A 159 -26.25 1.90 11.55
N CYS A 160 -25.68 1.95 10.33
CA CYS A 160 -25.45 3.22 9.62
C CYS A 160 -26.77 3.95 9.33
N THR A 161 -26.89 5.20 9.80
CA THR A 161 -28.09 6.03 9.63
C THR A 161 -27.81 7.36 8.92
N SER A 162 -26.55 7.73 8.76
CA SER A 162 -26.13 8.98 8.13
C SER A 162 -25.04 8.77 7.09
N PHE A 163 -24.84 9.76 6.20
CA PHE A 163 -23.72 9.74 5.26
C PHE A 163 -22.35 9.75 5.97
N GLU A 164 -22.26 10.37 7.15
CA GLU A 164 -21.04 10.39 7.96
C GLU A 164 -20.71 8.98 8.50
N ASP A 165 -21.71 8.23 8.96
CA ASP A 165 -21.54 6.82 9.37
C ASP A 165 -20.98 5.99 8.21
N TRP A 166 -21.55 6.17 7.01
CA TRP A 166 -21.10 5.48 5.79
C TRP A 166 -19.68 5.88 5.39
N GLN A 167 -19.29 7.14 5.57
CA GLN A 167 -17.90 7.58 5.32
C GLN A 167 -16.92 6.92 6.27
N LEU A 168 -17.25 6.85 7.56
CA LEU A 168 -16.40 6.19 8.57
C LEU A 168 -16.28 4.70 8.31
N LEU A 169 -17.39 4.04 7.98
CA LEU A 169 -17.42 2.64 7.60
C LEU A 169 -16.61 2.37 6.33
N TYR A 170 -16.73 3.22 5.31
CA TYR A 170 -15.96 3.10 4.07
C TYR A 170 -14.46 3.23 4.32
N LYS A 171 -14.03 4.20 5.15
CA LYS A 171 -12.61 4.31 5.59
C LYS A 171 -12.12 3.02 6.25
N LYS A 172 -12.94 2.41 7.11
CA LYS A 172 -12.61 1.15 7.78
C LYS A 172 -12.48 -0.02 6.80
N LEU A 173 -13.39 -0.13 5.82
CA LEU A 173 -13.33 -1.16 4.77
C LEU A 173 -12.10 -0.99 3.89
N VAL A 174 -11.77 0.23 3.46
CA VAL A 174 -10.58 0.54 2.65
C VAL A 174 -9.29 0.22 3.42
N LYS A 175 -9.24 0.53 4.72
CA LYS A 175 -8.10 0.16 5.56
C LYS A 175 -7.87 -1.35 5.54
N TRP A 176 -8.93 -2.15 5.68
CA TRP A 176 -8.80 -3.61 5.61
C TRP A 176 -8.44 -4.10 4.21
N GLU A 177 -9.00 -3.51 3.17
CA GLU A 177 -8.64 -3.81 1.78
C GLU A 177 -7.14 -3.66 1.53
N ILE A 178 -6.55 -2.56 1.97
CA ILE A 178 -5.11 -2.31 1.81
C ILE A 178 -4.30 -3.31 2.64
N LEU A 179 -4.63 -3.49 3.93
CA LEU A 179 -3.92 -4.42 4.82
C LEU A 179 -3.98 -5.88 4.33
N LEU A 180 -5.10 -6.28 3.73
CA LEU A 180 -5.30 -7.63 3.21
C LEU A 180 -4.74 -7.80 1.80
N SER A 181 -4.59 -6.73 1.01
CA SER A 181 -3.99 -6.80 -0.33
C SER A 181 -2.52 -7.24 -0.32
N GLU A 182 -1.82 -7.08 0.82
CA GLU A 182 -0.45 -7.56 1.01
C GLU A 182 -0.40 -9.08 1.32
N ILE A 183 -1.56 -9.71 1.52
CA ILE A 183 -1.71 -11.13 1.84
C ILE A 183 -2.14 -11.87 0.57
N ASP A 184 -1.29 -12.81 0.15
CA ASP A 184 -1.55 -13.69 -1.00
C ASP A 184 -2.46 -14.87 -0.56
N ASP A 185 -3.68 -14.54 -0.11
CA ASP A 185 -4.69 -15.49 0.36
C ASP A 185 -6.06 -15.20 -0.30
N ASN A 186 -6.43 -16.04 -1.26
CA ASN A 186 -7.65 -15.88 -2.04
C ASN A 186 -8.94 -15.99 -1.19
N GLU A 187 -8.94 -16.80 -0.14
CA GLU A 187 -10.15 -16.99 0.69
C GLU A 187 -10.47 -15.70 1.46
N VAL A 188 -9.45 -15.05 2.00
CA VAL A 188 -9.61 -13.79 2.75
C VAL A 188 -10.06 -12.65 1.84
N VAL A 189 -9.52 -12.59 0.61
CA VAL A 189 -9.94 -11.62 -0.41
C VAL A 189 -11.43 -11.81 -0.75
N GLU A 190 -11.88 -13.04 -0.97
CA GLU A 190 -13.29 -13.34 -1.27
C GLU A 190 -14.23 -12.93 -0.12
N ILE A 191 -13.84 -13.18 1.14
CA ILE A 191 -14.62 -12.77 2.31
C ILE A 191 -14.77 -11.25 2.36
N LEU A 192 -13.68 -10.51 2.16
CA LEU A 192 -13.73 -9.04 2.13
C LEU A 192 -14.61 -8.52 0.99
N LEU A 193 -14.48 -9.10 -0.21
CA LEU A 193 -15.30 -8.72 -1.37
C LEU A 193 -16.79 -8.96 -1.08
N SER A 194 -17.14 -10.09 -0.48
CA SER A 194 -18.51 -10.40 -0.06
C SER A 194 -19.05 -9.36 0.93
N GLN A 195 -18.23 -8.99 1.93
CA GLN A 195 -18.61 -7.97 2.92
C GLN A 195 -18.81 -6.58 2.28
N LYS A 196 -17.93 -6.18 1.35
CA LYS A 196 -18.07 -4.93 0.59
C LYS A 196 -19.34 -4.94 -0.27
N ASN A 197 -19.65 -6.06 -0.90
CA ASN A 197 -20.88 -6.21 -1.69
C ASN A 197 -22.14 -6.09 -0.82
N TYR A 198 -22.13 -6.70 0.37
CA TYR A 198 -23.21 -6.54 1.33
C TYR A 198 -23.37 -5.08 1.78
N ALA A 199 -22.27 -4.41 2.15
CA ALA A 199 -22.27 -2.99 2.51
C ALA A 199 -22.83 -2.12 1.37
N ASN A 200 -22.40 -2.37 0.12
CA ASN A 200 -22.87 -1.64 -1.06
C ASN A 200 -24.39 -1.79 -1.26
N ASN A 201 -24.94 -2.99 -1.10
CA ASN A 201 -26.38 -3.20 -1.25
C ASN A 201 -27.19 -2.41 -0.22
N VAL A 202 -26.75 -2.42 1.04
CA VAL A 202 -27.40 -1.67 2.12
C VAL A 202 -27.24 -0.17 1.89
N PHE A 203 -26.05 0.29 1.47
CA PHE A 203 -25.78 1.68 1.13
C PHE A 203 -26.65 2.17 -0.02
N CYS A 204 -26.83 1.38 -1.08
CA CYS A 204 -27.72 1.73 -2.19
C CYS A 204 -29.14 1.98 -1.71
N SER A 205 -29.69 1.08 -0.88
CA SER A 205 -31.01 1.24 -0.28
C SER A 205 -31.11 2.47 0.64
N PHE A 206 -30.03 2.81 1.34
CA PHE A 206 -29.94 4.03 2.14
C PHE A 206 -29.96 5.28 1.26
N VAL A 207 -29.15 5.32 0.19
CA VAL A 207 -29.05 6.44 -0.74
C VAL A 207 -30.38 6.68 -1.44
N GLU A 208 -31.05 5.63 -1.94
CA GLU A 208 -32.37 5.74 -2.58
C GLU A 208 -33.40 6.46 -1.70
N LYS A 209 -33.37 6.22 -0.38
CA LYS A 209 -34.32 6.80 0.57
C LYS A 209 -33.93 8.20 1.04
N ASN A 210 -32.64 8.48 1.16
CA ASN A 210 -32.16 9.66 1.90
C ASN A 210 -31.50 10.73 1.02
N TYR A 211 -31.11 10.41 -0.21
CA TYR A 211 -30.28 11.30 -1.04
C TYR A 211 -30.93 12.66 -1.35
N GLN A 212 -32.25 12.68 -1.65
CA GLN A 212 -32.95 13.94 -1.91
C GLN A 212 -32.95 14.86 -0.69
N ASN A 213 -33.20 14.30 0.49
CA ASN A 213 -33.16 15.06 1.75
C ASN A 213 -31.74 15.54 2.07
N ALA A 214 -30.73 14.70 1.81
CA ALA A 214 -29.34 15.06 2.00
C ALA A 214 -28.89 16.21 1.09
N LEU A 215 -29.32 16.25 -0.17
CA LEU A 215 -29.02 17.39 -1.06
C LEU A 215 -29.63 18.71 -0.59
N ALA A 216 -30.75 18.67 0.13
CA ALA A 216 -31.38 19.85 0.71
C ALA A 216 -30.67 20.31 2.01
N ASP A 217 -29.94 19.42 2.66
CA ASP A 217 -29.19 19.72 3.88
C ASP A 217 -27.91 20.52 3.56
N PRO A 218 -27.76 21.76 4.07
CA PRO A 218 -26.54 22.54 3.90
C PRO A 218 -25.30 21.89 4.51
N SER A 219 -25.44 20.94 5.43
CA SER A 219 -24.33 20.23 6.07
C SER A 219 -23.71 19.18 5.15
N PHE A 220 -24.50 18.56 4.27
CA PHE A 220 -24.07 17.52 3.35
C PHE A 220 -23.01 18.04 2.36
N VAL A 221 -21.91 17.32 2.21
CA VAL A 221 -20.81 17.69 1.31
C VAL A 221 -20.89 16.84 0.05
N SER A 222 -21.03 17.49 -1.10
CA SER A 222 -21.12 16.86 -2.40
C SER A 222 -20.27 17.57 -3.45
N SER A 223 -20.23 17.01 -4.67
CA SER A 223 -19.59 17.65 -5.81
C SER A 223 -20.06 19.10 -6.02
N ILE A 224 -21.29 19.46 -5.64
CA ILE A 224 -21.86 20.81 -5.85
C ILE A 224 -21.20 21.85 -4.92
N ASN A 225 -20.84 21.47 -3.69
CA ASN A 225 -20.46 22.44 -2.66
C ASN A 225 -19.07 22.23 -2.05
N ILE A 226 -18.34 21.18 -2.47
CA ILE A 226 -17.00 20.86 -1.98
C ILE A 226 -16.04 22.05 -2.09
N PHE A 227 -16.04 22.78 -3.21
CA PHE A 227 -15.19 23.96 -3.38
C PHE A 227 -15.56 25.08 -2.41
N LYS A 228 -16.85 25.39 -2.33
CA LYS A 228 -17.37 26.44 -1.44
C LYS A 228 -17.03 26.16 0.02
N LYS A 229 -17.10 24.90 0.44
CA LYS A 229 -16.88 24.49 1.84
C LYS A 229 -15.40 24.28 2.20
N HIS A 230 -14.59 23.75 1.29
CA HIS A 230 -13.26 23.23 1.63
C HIS A 230 -12.12 23.79 0.79
N VAL A 231 -12.39 24.52 -0.29
CA VAL A 231 -11.33 25.13 -1.12
C VAL A 231 -11.33 26.65 -0.96
N PHE A 232 -12.47 27.30 -1.16
CA PHE A 232 -12.59 28.77 -1.12
C PHE A 232 -12.19 29.41 0.21
N PRO A 233 -12.44 28.81 1.39
CA PRO A 233 -11.97 29.37 2.66
C PRO A 233 -10.44 29.50 2.77
N HIS A 234 -9.69 28.71 2.00
CA HIS A 234 -8.23 28.74 1.99
C HIS A 234 -7.65 29.70 0.94
N LEU A 235 -8.48 30.19 0.00
CA LEU A 235 -8.04 31.14 -1.03
C LEU A 235 -7.68 32.49 -0.39
N ASN A 236 -6.41 32.89 -0.49
CA ASN A 236 -5.94 34.19 -0.03
C ASN A 236 -5.07 34.89 -1.09
N ARG A 237 -4.89 36.21 -0.99
CA ARG A 237 -4.10 37.00 -1.96
C ARG A 237 -2.59 36.95 -1.71
N LYS A 238 -2.14 36.31 -0.63
CA LYS A 238 -0.74 36.31 -0.19
C LYS A 238 0.02 35.08 -0.66
N GLU A 239 -0.67 33.96 -0.84
CA GLU A 239 -0.10 32.66 -1.18
C GLU A 239 -0.72 32.13 -2.48
N SER A 240 0.11 31.57 -3.35
CA SER A 240 -0.37 30.88 -4.54
C SER A 240 -0.82 29.48 -4.18
N ILE A 241 -2.01 29.09 -4.62
CA ILE A 241 -2.59 27.78 -4.33
C ILE A 241 -2.57 26.94 -5.59
N LEU A 242 -1.91 25.78 -5.52
CA LEU A 242 -1.99 24.74 -6.54
C LEU A 242 -3.15 23.81 -6.19
N PHE A 243 -4.13 23.73 -7.08
CA PHE A 243 -5.24 22.80 -6.96
C PHE A 243 -5.11 21.69 -7.99
N ILE A 244 -5.18 20.44 -7.52
CA ILE A 244 -5.10 19.24 -8.36
C ILE A 244 -6.41 18.47 -8.21
N LEU A 245 -7.12 18.29 -9.32
CA LEU A 245 -8.29 17.41 -9.40
C LEU A 245 -7.95 16.19 -10.23
N ILE A 246 -8.02 15.02 -9.61
CA ILE A 246 -7.83 13.74 -10.28
C ILE A 246 -9.21 13.11 -10.47
N ASP A 247 -9.56 12.90 -11.73
CA ASP A 247 -10.84 12.32 -12.10
C ASP A 247 -10.89 10.83 -11.76
N ASN A 248 -12.08 10.36 -11.34
CA ASN A 248 -12.32 8.97 -10.93
C ASN A 248 -11.34 8.41 -9.89
N PHE A 249 -10.83 9.28 -9.01
CA PHE A 249 -9.83 8.92 -8.01
C PHE A 249 -10.49 8.61 -6.67
N ARG A 250 -10.48 7.33 -6.30
CA ARG A 250 -11.16 6.83 -5.10
C ARG A 250 -10.25 6.90 -3.87
N PHE A 251 -10.86 6.77 -2.70
CA PHE A 251 -10.15 6.83 -1.43
C PHE A 251 -9.12 5.69 -1.25
N ASP A 252 -9.43 4.48 -1.72
CA ASP A 252 -8.48 3.36 -1.73
C ASP A 252 -7.23 3.68 -2.56
N GLN A 253 -7.41 4.28 -3.73
CA GLN A 253 -6.30 4.68 -4.60
C GLN A 253 -5.48 5.82 -3.98
N TRP A 254 -6.15 6.79 -3.32
CA TRP A 254 -5.48 7.83 -2.56
C TRP A 254 -4.58 7.23 -1.47
N LYS A 255 -5.10 6.29 -0.67
CA LYS A 255 -4.33 5.67 0.42
C LYS A 255 -3.13 4.85 -0.05
N ILE A 256 -3.15 4.32 -1.28
CA ILE A 256 -1.98 3.66 -1.88
C ILE A 256 -0.90 4.68 -2.26
N ILE A 257 -1.29 5.87 -2.73
CA ILE A 257 -0.36 6.91 -3.21
C ILE A 257 0.07 7.88 -2.10
N GLU A 258 -0.72 8.00 -1.04
CA GLU A 258 -0.50 8.87 0.11
C GLU A 258 0.95 8.84 0.63
N PRO A 259 1.59 7.67 0.85
CA PRO A 259 2.99 7.62 1.32
C PRO A 259 3.96 8.41 0.44
N VAL A 260 3.82 8.30 -0.89
CA VAL A 260 4.67 8.99 -1.88
C VAL A 260 4.45 10.50 -1.83
N VAL A 261 3.23 10.94 -1.55
CA VAL A 261 2.93 12.37 -1.39
C VAL A 261 3.49 12.89 -0.07
N THR A 262 3.40 12.10 1.00
CA THR A 262 3.87 12.49 2.33
C THR A 262 5.38 12.59 2.47
N ASP A 263 6.14 11.99 1.54
CA ASP A 263 7.60 12.16 1.45
C ASP A 263 8.01 13.61 1.15
N HIS A 264 7.13 14.38 0.51
CA HIS A 264 7.40 15.76 0.08
C HIS A 264 6.46 16.80 0.69
N TYR A 265 5.27 16.39 1.14
CA TYR A 265 4.22 17.29 1.60
C TYR A 265 3.61 16.81 2.92
N LYS A 266 3.07 17.73 3.73
CA LYS A 266 2.32 17.38 4.94
C LYS A 266 0.82 17.46 4.66
N ILE A 267 0.09 16.42 5.02
CA ILE A 267 -1.38 16.43 4.95
C ILE A 267 -1.92 17.19 6.16
N GLU A 268 -2.59 18.31 5.93
CA GLU A 268 -3.26 19.09 6.98
C GLU A 268 -4.68 18.59 7.25
N ASN A 269 -5.38 18.14 6.22
CA ASN A 269 -6.76 17.70 6.31
C ASN A 269 -7.08 16.63 5.25
N GLU A 270 -7.91 15.64 5.62
CA GLU A 270 -8.36 14.57 4.73
C GLU A 270 -9.88 14.38 4.85
N ILE A 271 -10.58 14.71 3.76
CA ILE A 271 -12.04 14.73 3.72
C ILE A 271 -12.52 13.75 2.65
N ILE A 272 -13.53 12.97 3.00
CA ILE A 272 -14.31 12.19 2.04
C ILE A 272 -15.63 12.92 1.83
N TYR A 273 -16.10 12.95 0.59
CA TYR A 273 -17.40 13.50 0.24
C TYR A 273 -18.13 12.54 -0.70
N SER A 274 -19.44 12.73 -0.84
CA SER A 274 -20.24 11.92 -1.76
C SER A 274 -20.36 12.61 -3.11
N SER A 275 -19.97 11.92 -4.19
CA SER A 275 -20.25 12.42 -5.54
C SER A 275 -21.76 12.57 -5.74
N ILE A 276 -22.16 13.54 -6.57
CA ILE A 276 -23.57 13.63 -7.00
C ILE A 276 -24.00 12.43 -7.83
N LEU A 277 -25.30 12.18 -7.85
CA LEU A 277 -25.99 11.30 -8.79
C LEU A 277 -26.55 12.10 -9.97
N PRO A 278 -26.36 11.65 -11.23
CA PRO A 278 -25.52 10.53 -11.65
C PRO A 278 -24.02 10.77 -11.39
N THR A 279 -23.27 9.71 -11.06
CA THR A 279 -21.84 9.77 -10.71
C THR A 279 -20.90 9.84 -11.92
N THR A 280 -21.42 9.84 -13.15
CA THR A 280 -20.57 9.88 -14.34
C THR A 280 -19.68 11.10 -14.29
N THR A 281 -18.39 10.88 -14.57
CA THR A 281 -17.29 11.83 -14.51
C THR A 281 -17.67 13.25 -14.93
N GLN A 282 -18.34 13.40 -16.08
CA GLN A 282 -18.67 14.71 -16.62
C GLN A 282 -19.60 15.51 -15.73
N TYR A 283 -20.63 14.89 -15.14
CA TYR A 283 -21.56 15.60 -14.28
C TYR A 283 -20.91 15.97 -12.96
N SER A 284 -20.21 15.03 -12.31
CA SER A 284 -19.55 15.28 -11.03
C SER A 284 -18.49 16.37 -11.15
N ARG A 285 -17.61 16.28 -12.15
CA ARG A 285 -16.57 17.28 -12.44
C ARG A 285 -17.18 18.65 -12.73
N ASN A 286 -18.20 18.72 -13.59
CA ASN A 286 -18.82 19.99 -13.94
C ASN A 286 -19.53 20.62 -12.74
N SER A 287 -20.16 19.82 -11.87
CA SER A 287 -20.75 20.30 -10.62
C SER A 287 -19.72 20.86 -9.64
N ILE A 288 -18.51 20.28 -9.57
CA ILE A 288 -17.40 20.82 -8.76
C ILE A 288 -17.04 22.25 -9.15
N PHE A 289 -16.91 22.52 -10.45
CA PHE A 289 -16.50 23.85 -10.92
C PHE A 289 -17.64 24.85 -10.96
N SER A 290 -18.84 24.43 -11.39
CA SER A 290 -19.99 25.32 -11.53
C SER A 290 -20.68 25.61 -10.20
N GLY A 291 -20.58 24.69 -9.23
CA GLY A 291 -21.40 24.71 -8.02
C GLY A 291 -22.89 24.48 -8.29
N LEU A 292 -23.23 23.84 -9.41
CA LEU A 292 -24.61 23.60 -9.86
C LEU A 292 -24.88 22.11 -10.01
N SER A 293 -26.13 21.68 -9.76
CA SER A 293 -26.56 20.33 -10.11
C SER A 293 -26.71 20.19 -11.63
N PRO A 294 -26.69 18.96 -12.19
CA PRO A 294 -26.95 18.73 -13.61
C PRO A 294 -28.26 19.38 -14.10
N LEU A 295 -29.31 19.30 -13.28
CA LEU A 295 -30.62 19.91 -13.57
C LEU A 295 -30.56 21.45 -13.55
N ASP A 296 -29.80 22.04 -12.62
CA ASP A 296 -29.67 23.50 -12.55
C ASP A 296 -28.81 24.03 -13.70
N THR A 297 -27.75 23.33 -14.06
CA THR A 297 -26.93 23.63 -15.23
C THR A 297 -27.77 23.61 -16.51
N MET A 298 -28.58 22.58 -16.70
CA MET A 298 -29.51 22.49 -17.84
C MET A 298 -30.51 23.65 -17.88
N LYS A 299 -31.04 24.07 -16.72
CA LYS A 299 -32.00 25.19 -16.64
C LYS A 299 -31.35 26.56 -16.90
N GLN A 300 -30.15 26.78 -16.37
CA GLN A 300 -29.46 28.07 -16.46
C GLN A 300 -28.72 28.24 -17.79
N PHE A 301 -28.21 27.15 -18.36
CA PHE A 301 -27.38 27.14 -19.56
C PHE A 301 -27.87 26.12 -20.60
N PRO A 302 -29.13 26.22 -21.08
CA PRO A 302 -29.72 25.23 -21.99
C PRO A 302 -28.97 25.11 -23.32
N ASP A 303 -28.40 26.22 -23.83
CA ASP A 303 -27.66 26.24 -25.11
C ASP A 303 -26.34 25.46 -25.07
N TYR A 304 -25.82 25.19 -23.86
CA TYR A 304 -24.56 24.47 -23.62
C TYR A 304 -24.78 23.04 -23.14
N TRP A 305 -26.05 22.61 -22.98
CA TRP A 305 -26.40 21.28 -22.51
C TRP A 305 -26.63 20.33 -23.69
N SER A 306 -25.83 19.25 -23.78
CA SER A 306 -26.05 18.18 -24.77
C SER A 306 -26.61 16.92 -24.10
N ASN A 307 -27.74 16.43 -24.59
CA ASN A 307 -28.33 15.18 -24.11
C ASN A 307 -27.48 13.97 -24.56
N GLU A 308 -27.10 13.09 -23.62
CA GLU A 308 -26.17 11.96 -23.81
C GLU A 308 -26.59 10.93 -24.88
N PHE A 309 -27.82 10.98 -25.41
CA PHE A 309 -28.32 10.01 -26.39
C PHE A 309 -28.11 10.40 -27.86
N GLU A 310 -27.64 11.61 -28.18
CA GLU A 310 -27.60 12.11 -29.56
C GLU A 310 -26.22 12.26 -30.20
N SER A 311 -25.11 12.17 -29.47
CA SER A 311 -23.79 12.11 -30.12
C SER A 311 -22.69 11.56 -29.23
N LEU A 312 -21.79 10.75 -29.81
CA LEU A 312 -20.57 10.23 -29.19
C LEU A 312 -19.54 11.31 -28.79
N ASN A 313 -19.83 12.60 -29.00
CA ASN A 313 -18.97 13.70 -28.61
C ASN A 313 -19.50 14.36 -27.34
N LYS A 314 -18.78 14.05 -26.27
CA LYS A 314 -18.93 14.48 -24.89
C LYS A 314 -19.08 16.00 -24.77
N ASN A 315 -19.93 16.40 -23.82
CA ASN A 315 -20.25 17.77 -23.40
C ASN A 315 -19.11 18.79 -23.63
N LYS A 316 -19.46 19.97 -24.18
CA LYS A 316 -18.53 21.09 -24.48
C LYS A 316 -18.02 21.86 -23.25
N PHE A 317 -17.92 21.20 -22.09
CA PHE A 317 -17.42 21.76 -20.82
C PHE A 317 -16.11 21.12 -20.40
#